data_AF-A0A2R3QGE5-F1
#
_entry.id   AF-A0A2R3QGE5-F1
#
_cell.length_a   1.000
_cell.length_b   1.000
_cell.length_c   1.000
_cell.angle_alpha   90.00
_cell.angle_beta   90.00
_cell.angle_gamma   90.00
#
_symmetry.space_group_name_H-M   'P 1'
#
loop_
_entity.id
_entity.type
_entity.pdbx_description
1 polymer ?
#
loop_
_entity_poly.entity_id
_entity_poly.type
_entity_poly.pdbx_seq_one_letter_code
_entity_poly.pdbx_strand_id
1 'polypeptide(L)'
;MTALTTTTTSTPRASDTEKITINLGYVDLGQIDLLVAEGFYTNRSDFIRTAIRSHLGSHGEALRQVVARKMLVLGLQHFTVAHLSRVQAAGETLQIRVLGLASIAPDVPAELAADTIESITVLGAFHASPAVRAALAGRIH
;
A
#
# COMPACT_ATOMS: atom_id res chain seq x y z
N MET A 1 -11.92 -35.03 -31.39
CA MET A 1 -10.60 -34.40 -31.66
C MET A 1 -10.90 -33.00 -32.16
N THR A 2 -10.61 -31.88 -31.49
CA THR A 2 -9.63 -31.62 -30.42
C THR A 2 -10.06 -30.30 -29.75
N ALA A 3 -9.99 -30.24 -28.42
CA ALA A 3 -10.13 -29.02 -27.63
C ALA A 3 -8.89 -28.12 -27.80
N LEU A 4 -9.01 -26.80 -27.56
CA LEU A 4 -8.03 -26.00 -26.81
C LEU A 4 -8.53 -24.56 -26.57
N THR A 5 -8.83 -24.31 -25.29
CA THR A 5 -8.83 -23.07 -24.50
C THR A 5 -7.60 -22.19 -24.82
N THR A 6 -7.60 -20.86 -24.68
CA THR A 6 -7.16 -20.10 -23.47
C THR A 6 -7.26 -18.58 -23.77
N THR A 7 -8.13 -17.82 -23.10
CA THR A 7 -7.91 -16.97 -21.91
C THR A 7 -6.84 -15.88 -22.04
N THR A 8 -7.23 -14.61 -21.86
CA THR A 8 -6.58 -13.75 -20.85
C THR A 8 -7.49 -12.57 -20.48
N THR A 9 -8.03 -12.70 -19.28
CA THR A 9 -8.68 -11.68 -18.46
C THR A 9 -7.72 -10.52 -18.22
N SER A 10 -8.18 -9.29 -18.48
CA SER A 10 -7.47 -8.06 -18.13
C SER A 10 -7.28 -7.98 -16.61
N THR A 11 -6.03 -8.09 -16.16
CA THR A 11 -5.67 -7.82 -14.76
C THR A 11 -5.96 -6.35 -14.46
N PRO A 12 -6.80 -5.99 -13.47
CA PRO A 12 -6.95 -4.61 -13.09
C PRO A 12 -5.60 -4.14 -12.54
N ARG A 13 -5.01 -3.12 -13.17
CA ARG A 13 -3.87 -2.40 -12.60
C ARG A 13 -4.31 -1.93 -11.22
N ALA A 14 -3.62 -2.40 -10.18
CA ALA A 14 -3.79 -1.87 -8.83
C ALA A 14 -3.54 -0.36 -8.94
N SER A 15 -4.55 0.45 -8.64
CA SER A 15 -4.39 1.90 -8.60
C SER A 15 -3.38 2.24 -7.51
N ASP A 16 -2.42 3.12 -7.79
CA ASP A 16 -1.48 3.66 -6.80
C ASP A 16 -2.18 4.54 -5.74
N THR A 17 -3.51 4.50 -5.67
CA THR A 17 -4.35 5.29 -4.79
C THR A 17 -5.31 4.40 -4.04
N GLU A 18 -5.41 4.62 -2.73
CA GLU A 18 -6.37 3.97 -1.84
C GLU A 18 -7.56 4.91 -1.58
N LYS A 19 -8.79 4.37 -1.64
CA LYS A 19 -9.99 5.15 -1.33
C LYS A 19 -10.15 5.27 0.18
N ILE A 20 -10.19 6.50 0.68
CA ILE A 20 -10.56 6.78 2.07
C ILE A 20 -12.03 7.20 2.15
N THR A 21 -12.73 6.73 3.19
CA THR A 21 -14.09 7.19 3.53
C THR A 21 -14.03 7.85 4.90
N ILE A 22 -14.40 9.13 4.97
CA ILE A 22 -14.32 9.94 6.20
C ILE A 22 -15.61 10.75 6.35
N ASN A 23 -15.98 11.03 7.59
CA ASN A 23 -17.03 11.99 7.90
C ASN A 23 -16.42 13.39 8.04
N LEU A 24 -17.12 14.41 7.55
CA LEU A 24 -16.74 15.82 7.67
C LEU A 24 -17.87 16.62 8.30
N GLY A 25 -17.52 17.68 9.04
CA GLY A 25 -18.51 18.61 9.57
C GLY A 25 -19.22 19.37 8.45
N TYR A 26 -20.49 19.73 8.65
CA TYR A 26 -21.29 20.43 7.63
C TYR A 26 -20.68 21.77 7.21
N VAL A 27 -20.07 22.50 8.15
CA VAL A 27 -19.43 23.80 7.88
C VAL A 27 -18.19 23.61 7.01
N ASP A 28 -17.30 22.67 7.36
CA ASP A 28 -16.09 22.39 6.57
C ASP A 28 -16.46 21.92 5.16
N LEU A 29 -17.46 21.02 5.04
CA LEU A 29 -17.95 20.57 3.75
C LEU A 29 -18.47 21.75 2.90
N GLY A 30 -19.23 22.67 3.50
CA GLY A 30 -19.72 23.86 2.82
C GLY A 30 -18.61 24.80 2.36
N GLN A 31 -17.55 24.96 3.15
CA GLN A 31 -16.37 25.75 2.75
C GLN A 31 -15.61 25.10 1.58
N ILE A 32 -15.45 23.78 1.60
CA ILE A 32 -14.84 23.04 0.48
C ILE A 32 -15.68 23.22 -0.78
N ASP A 33 -17.00 23.12 -0.67
CA ASP A 33 -17.91 23.33 -1.80
C ASP A 33 -17.81 24.72 -2.40
N LEU A 34 -17.72 25.75 -1.55
CA LEU A 34 -17.53 27.12 -2.00
C LEU A 34 -16.21 27.27 -2.77
N LEU A 35 -15.11 26.71 -2.26
CA LEU A 35 -13.81 26.77 -2.95
C LEU A 35 -13.83 26.06 -4.31
N VAL A 36 -14.57 24.97 -4.43
CA VAL A 36 -14.76 24.28 -5.72
C VAL A 36 -15.64 25.09 -6.66
N ALA A 37 -16.74 25.69 -6.16
CA ALA A 37 -17.64 26.51 -6.95
C ALA A 37 -16.96 27.78 -7.52
N GLU A 38 -16.09 28.40 -6.73
CA GLU A 38 -15.28 29.56 -7.15
C GLU A 38 -14.07 29.17 -8.02
N GLY A 39 -13.88 27.87 -8.32
CA GLY A 39 -12.86 27.40 -9.25
C GLY A 39 -11.44 27.32 -8.68
N PHE A 40 -11.24 27.46 -7.36
CA PHE A 40 -9.93 27.26 -6.74
C PHE A 40 -9.44 25.81 -6.84
N TYR A 41 -10.37 24.85 -6.90
CA TYR A 41 -10.10 23.42 -7.04
C TYR A 41 -11.08 22.78 -8.02
N THR A 42 -10.63 21.76 -8.76
CA THR A 42 -11.48 21.08 -9.75
C THR A 42 -12.62 20.27 -9.13
N ASN A 43 -12.40 19.70 -7.94
CA ASN A 43 -13.41 18.94 -7.19
C ASN A 43 -13.00 18.76 -5.72
N ARG A 44 -13.92 18.27 -4.88
CA ARG A 44 -13.68 18.01 -3.45
C ARG A 44 -12.47 17.09 -3.21
N SER A 45 -12.33 16.04 -4.01
CA SER A 45 -11.22 15.09 -3.86
C SER A 45 -9.86 15.72 -4.16
N ASP A 46 -9.81 16.68 -5.08
CA ASP A 46 -8.60 17.45 -5.40
C ASP A 46 -8.20 18.38 -4.25
N PHE A 47 -9.17 19.11 -3.69
CA PHE A 47 -8.95 19.90 -2.47
C PHE A 47 -8.37 19.04 -1.35
N ILE A 48 -9.03 17.93 -1.02
CA ILE A 48 -8.63 17.04 0.09
C ILE A 48 -7.23 16.49 -0.16
N ARG A 49 -6.93 16.03 -1.38
CA ARG A 49 -5.59 15.52 -1.73
C ARG A 49 -4.52 16.59 -1.59
N THR A 50 -4.81 17.82 -2.01
CA THR A 50 -3.88 18.95 -1.91
C THR A 50 -3.64 19.34 -0.45
N ALA A 51 -4.69 19.44 0.37
CA ALA A 51 -4.60 19.73 1.79
C ALA A 51 -3.76 18.69 2.54
N ILE A 52 -3.98 17.40 2.27
CA ILE A 52 -3.18 16.31 2.86
C ILE A 52 -1.71 16.45 2.48
N ARG A 53 -1.38 16.67 1.21
CA ARG A 53 0.01 16.83 0.75
C ARG A 53 0.68 18.04 1.41
N SER A 54 -0.02 19.15 1.52
CA SER A 54 0.47 20.37 2.17
C SER A 54 0.79 20.13 3.66
N HIS A 55 -0.16 19.55 4.41
CA HIS A 55 0.03 19.25 5.83
C HIS A 55 1.09 18.18 6.10
N LEU A 56 1.23 17.17 5.23
CA LEU A 56 2.34 16.21 5.34
C LEU A 56 3.68 16.90 5.08
N GLY A 57 3.73 17.82 4.11
CA GLY A 57 4.90 18.64 3.82
C GLY A 57 5.35 19.46 5.02
N SER A 58 4.41 20.08 5.76
CA SER A 58 4.73 20.87 6.97
C SER A 58 5.31 20.02 8.11
N HIS A 59 5.02 18.71 8.14
CA HIS A 59 5.56 17.76 9.12
C HIS A 59 6.76 16.97 8.58
N GLY A 60 7.30 17.34 7.42
CA GLY A 60 8.28 16.53 6.68
C GLY A 60 9.55 16.20 7.46
N GLU A 61 10.07 17.11 8.28
CA GLU A 61 11.27 16.84 9.08
C GLU A 61 11.00 15.81 10.19
N ALA A 62 9.92 16.00 10.97
CA ALA A 62 9.51 15.05 11.99
C ALA A 62 9.25 13.66 11.40
N LEU A 63 8.59 13.59 10.24
CA LEU A 63 8.38 12.33 9.52
C LEU A 63 9.69 11.68 9.12
N ARG A 64 10.65 12.43 8.56
CA ARG A 64 11.98 11.90 8.19
C ARG A 64 12.74 11.34 9.39
N GLN A 65 12.73 12.05 10.52
CA GLN A 65 13.38 11.57 11.75
C GLN A 65 12.77 10.26 12.24
N VAL A 66 11.43 10.16 12.23
CA VAL A 66 10.73 8.93 12.64
C VAL A 66 10.98 7.78 11.67
N VAL A 67 10.97 8.04 10.36
CA VAL A 67 11.26 7.05 9.32
C VAL A 67 12.65 6.48 9.50
N ALA A 68 13.67 7.33 9.71
CA ALA A 68 15.04 6.89 9.97
C ALA A 68 15.14 6.07 11.26
N ARG A 69 14.58 6.57 12.37
CA ARG A 69 14.60 5.88 13.66
C ARG A 69 13.91 4.52 13.63
N LYS A 70 12.80 4.40 12.89
CA LYS A 70 12.05 3.15 12.74
C LYS A 70 12.53 2.31 11.53
N MET A 71 13.60 2.72 10.84
CA MET A 71 14.11 2.05 9.63
C MET A 71 13.00 1.70 8.63
N LEU A 72 12.06 2.62 8.43
CA LEU A 72 10.95 2.42 7.48
C LEU A 72 11.45 2.72 6.06
N VAL A 73 11.07 1.87 5.11
CA VAL A 73 11.24 2.14 3.69
C VAL A 73 10.02 2.93 3.20
N LEU A 74 10.26 4.14 2.71
CA LEU A 74 9.21 4.98 2.15
C LEU A 74 8.87 4.53 0.71
N GLY A 75 7.59 4.38 0.40
CA GLY A 75 7.10 4.17 -0.96
C GLY A 75 6.32 2.87 -1.18
N LEU A 76 6.37 2.38 -2.42
CA LEU A 76 5.68 1.14 -2.83
C LEU A 76 6.71 0.01 -2.91
N GLN A 77 6.46 -1.08 -2.18
CA GLN A 77 7.27 -2.30 -2.21
C GLN A 77 6.45 -3.44 -2.80
N HIS A 78 7.05 -4.14 -3.75
CA HIS A 78 6.42 -5.28 -4.43
C HIS A 78 7.30 -6.53 -4.31
N PHE A 79 6.75 -7.60 -3.74
CA PHE A 79 7.44 -8.86 -3.51
C PHE A 79 6.89 -9.92 -4.45
N THR A 80 7.74 -10.44 -5.33
CA THR A 80 7.42 -11.49 -6.29
C THR A 80 7.95 -12.84 -5.83
N VAL A 81 7.47 -13.92 -6.45
CA VAL A 81 8.00 -15.29 -6.24
C VAL A 81 9.52 -15.30 -6.41
N ALA A 82 10.03 -14.73 -7.52
CA ALA A 82 11.47 -14.69 -7.79
C ALA A 82 12.28 -13.93 -6.73
N HIS A 83 11.69 -12.91 -6.08
CA HIS A 83 12.35 -12.22 -4.97
C HIS A 83 12.42 -13.12 -3.73
N LEU A 84 11.29 -13.68 -3.31
CA LEU A 84 11.22 -14.51 -2.11
C LEU A 84 11.98 -15.83 -2.25
N SER A 85 11.96 -16.47 -3.43
CA SER A 85 12.74 -17.69 -3.68
C SER A 85 14.25 -17.44 -3.59
N ARG A 86 14.74 -16.25 -3.96
CA ARG A 86 16.16 -15.89 -3.77
C ARG A 86 16.51 -15.73 -2.29
N VAL A 87 15.63 -15.09 -1.53
CA VAL A 87 15.76 -14.96 -0.07
C VAL A 87 15.79 -16.34 0.59
N GLN A 88 14.87 -17.23 0.19
CA GLN A 88 14.82 -18.61 0.68
C GLN A 88 16.10 -19.38 0.34
N ALA A 89 16.60 -19.27 -0.90
CA ALA A 89 17.83 -19.94 -1.33
C ALA A 89 19.08 -19.41 -0.60
N ALA A 90 19.06 -18.14 -0.17
CA ALA A 90 20.10 -17.56 0.66
C ALA A 90 20.00 -17.96 2.14
N GLY A 91 18.89 -18.58 2.57
CA GLY A 91 18.62 -18.89 3.97
C GLY A 91 18.34 -17.66 4.82
N GLU A 92 17.91 -16.56 4.20
CA GLU A 92 17.63 -15.29 4.85
C GLU A 92 16.14 -15.11 5.14
N THR A 93 15.81 -14.16 6.02
CA THR A 93 14.43 -13.74 6.29
C THR A 93 14.29 -12.22 6.17
N LEU A 94 13.12 -11.78 5.68
CA LEU A 94 12.79 -10.38 5.48
C LEU A 94 12.05 -9.80 6.68
N GLN A 95 12.50 -8.64 7.13
CA GLN A 95 11.74 -7.75 8.00
C GLN A 95 11.18 -6.60 7.16
N ILE A 96 9.91 -6.70 6.77
CA ILE A 96 9.27 -5.75 5.88
C ILE A 96 8.76 -4.57 6.70
N ARG A 97 9.39 -3.41 6.55
CA ARG A 97 9.04 -2.18 7.28
C ARG A 97 8.77 -1.06 6.28
N VAL A 98 7.51 -0.75 6.03
CA VAL A 98 7.12 0.16 4.93
C VAL A 98 6.23 1.29 5.41
N LEU A 99 6.51 2.50 4.93
CA LEU A 99 5.61 3.66 4.99
C LEU A 99 5.09 3.91 3.57
N GLY A 100 3.84 3.51 3.30
CA GLY A 100 3.25 3.49 1.96
C GLY A 100 2.52 2.19 1.68
N LEU A 101 2.91 1.47 0.63
CA LEU A 101 2.28 0.22 0.21
C LEU A 101 3.32 -0.90 0.24
N ALA A 102 2.99 -2.01 0.92
CA ALA A 102 3.67 -3.27 0.69
C ALA A 102 2.70 -4.22 -0.03
N SER A 103 3.15 -4.82 -1.11
CA SER A 103 2.35 -5.75 -1.91
C SER A 103 3.09 -7.04 -2.17
N ILE A 104 2.44 -8.17 -1.96
CA ILE A 104 2.92 -9.50 -2.32
C ILE A 104 2.15 -9.94 -3.56
N ALA A 105 2.86 -10.38 -4.59
CA ALA A 105 2.27 -10.80 -5.84
C ALA A 105 1.28 -11.97 -5.60
N PRO A 106 0.17 -12.03 -6.36
CA PRO A 106 -0.92 -12.97 -6.07
C PRO A 106 -0.54 -14.44 -6.32
N ASP A 107 0.49 -14.68 -7.12
CA ASP A 107 1.07 -15.98 -7.46
C ASP A 107 2.04 -16.51 -6.39
N VAL A 108 2.35 -15.72 -5.35
CA VAL A 108 3.23 -16.15 -4.26
C VAL A 108 2.55 -17.23 -3.41
N PRO A 109 3.16 -18.42 -3.28
CA PRO A 109 2.69 -19.45 -2.37
C PRO A 109 2.75 -18.99 -0.91
N ALA A 110 1.75 -19.34 -0.12
CA ALA A 110 1.68 -18.96 1.29
C ALA A 110 2.86 -19.51 2.12
N GLU A 111 3.30 -20.73 1.80
CA GLU A 111 4.46 -21.37 2.44
C GLU A 111 5.75 -20.60 2.15
N LEU A 112 6.00 -20.23 0.88
CA LEU A 112 7.18 -19.45 0.51
C LEU A 112 7.24 -18.11 1.26
N ALA A 113 6.09 -17.44 1.40
CA ALA A 113 6.01 -16.21 2.18
C ALA A 113 6.25 -16.45 3.68
N ALA A 114 5.73 -17.54 4.24
CA ALA A 114 5.93 -17.91 5.64
C ALA A 114 7.35 -18.40 5.96
N ASP A 115 8.10 -18.90 4.99
CA ASP A 115 9.49 -19.28 5.21
C ASP A 115 10.44 -18.07 5.14
N THR A 116 10.05 -17.04 4.38
CA THR A 116 10.96 -15.94 4.01
C THR A 116 10.65 -14.61 4.69
N ILE A 117 9.49 -14.44 5.32
CA ILE A 117 9.09 -13.16 5.93
C ILE A 117 8.98 -13.30 7.44
N GLU A 118 9.92 -12.74 8.19
CA GLU A 118 9.94 -12.78 9.64
C GLU A 118 8.87 -11.86 10.26
N SER A 119 8.77 -10.62 9.78
CA SER A 119 7.82 -9.63 10.28
C SER A 119 7.39 -8.63 9.21
N ILE A 120 6.19 -8.08 9.38
CA ILE A 120 5.60 -7.06 8.52
C ILE A 120 5.10 -5.92 9.39
N THR A 121 5.61 -4.71 9.15
CA THR A 121 5.08 -3.46 9.69
C THR A 121 4.81 -2.52 8.54
N VAL A 122 3.54 -2.22 8.28
CA VAL A 122 3.13 -1.38 7.15
C VAL A 122 2.26 -0.23 7.63
N LEU A 123 2.78 0.99 7.49
CA LEU A 123 2.03 2.21 7.71
C LEU A 123 1.45 2.67 6.37
N GLY A 124 0.21 2.27 6.10
CA GLY A 124 -0.49 2.53 4.85
C GLY A 124 -1.33 1.32 4.44
N ALA A 125 -1.04 0.74 3.28
CA ALA A 125 -1.78 -0.40 2.77
C ALA A 125 -0.89 -1.63 2.64
N PHE A 126 -1.42 -2.80 3.02
CA PHE A 126 -0.79 -4.09 2.76
C PHE A 126 -1.69 -4.92 1.84
N HIS A 127 -1.16 -5.30 0.68
CA HIS A 127 -1.85 -6.12 -0.32
C HIS A 127 -1.19 -7.49 -0.43
N ALA A 128 -1.97 -8.55 -0.19
CA ALA A 128 -1.53 -9.92 -0.39
C ALA A 128 -2.77 -10.81 -0.61
N SER A 129 -2.56 -11.99 -1.19
CA SER A 129 -3.62 -12.99 -1.33
C SER A 129 -4.15 -13.42 0.05
N PRO A 130 -5.41 -13.86 0.18
CA PRO A 130 -5.97 -14.31 1.45
C PRO A 130 -5.14 -15.41 2.12
N ALA A 131 -4.61 -16.35 1.32
CA ALA A 131 -3.76 -17.43 1.80
C ALA A 131 -2.45 -16.92 2.41
N VAL A 132 -1.78 -15.96 1.75
CA VAL A 132 -0.55 -15.34 2.28
C VAL A 132 -0.84 -14.52 3.53
N ARG A 133 -1.94 -13.75 3.57
CA ARG A 133 -2.34 -13.01 4.78
C ARG A 133 -2.60 -13.94 5.95
N ALA A 134 -3.27 -15.07 5.72
CA ALA A 134 -3.53 -16.06 6.76
C ALA A 134 -2.23 -16.67 7.30
N ALA A 135 -1.30 -17.04 6.40
CA ALA A 135 0.00 -17.59 6.80
C ALA A 135 0.87 -16.59 7.59
N LEU A 136 0.72 -15.29 7.32
CA LEU A 136 1.50 -14.22 7.97
C LEU A 136 0.75 -13.52 9.12
N ALA A 137 -0.44 -13.98 9.50
CA ALA A 137 -1.31 -13.28 10.45
C ALA A 137 -0.62 -12.97 11.80
N GLY A 138 0.23 -13.88 12.29
CA GLY A 138 0.98 -13.69 13.53
C GLY A 138 2.22 -12.80 13.42
N ARG A 139 2.54 -12.30 12.22
CA ARG A 139 3.76 -11.54 11.89
C ARG A 139 3.47 -10.12 11.40
N ILE A 140 2.19 -9.77 11.26
CA ILE A 140 1.74 -8.44 10.83
C ILE A 140 1.50 -7.58 12.09
N HIS A 141 2.19 -6.44 12.17
CA HIS A 141 2.19 -5.51 13.30
C HIS A 141 1.83 -4.08 12.88
#